data_AF-A0A7C0WDV3-F1
#
_entry.id   AF-A0A7C0WDV3-F1
#
_cell.length_a   1.000
_cell.length_b   1.000
_cell.length_c   1.000
_cell.angle_alpha   90.00
_cell.angle_beta   90.00
_cell.angle_gamma   90.00
#
_symmetry.space_group_name_H-M   'P 1'
#
loop_
_entity.id
_entity.type
_entity.pdbx_description
1 polymer ?
#
loop_
_entity_poly.entity_id
_entity_poly.type
_entity_poly.pdbx_seq_one_letter_code
_entity_poly.pdbx_strand_id
1 'polypeptide(L)'
;MTNPAKPGNSSFMLTRAIKSLASLAAAASLAIMGYAGDFSSPSLIALSFGFAAWLCAPYAVAWIAAGRLKSDAIASGVLGVGLTVITGLGLYAYVSVFIINPKPDAQDGLAFLVIPFYQLGTIALACALAFLVKRLRRA
;
A
#
# COMPACT_ATOMS: atom_id res chain seq x y z
N MET A 1 27.07 -8.13 29.35
CA MET A 1 25.94 -7.22 29.02
C MET A 1 25.88 -7.10 27.51
N THR A 2 24.97 -7.83 26.85
CA THR A 2 24.80 -7.76 25.39
C THR A 2 24.04 -6.48 25.05
N ASN A 3 24.69 -5.61 24.29
CA ASN A 3 24.12 -4.35 23.80
C ASN A 3 22.84 -4.67 23.00
N PRO A 4 21.66 -4.12 23.34
CA PRO A 4 20.45 -4.39 22.58
C PRO A 4 20.68 -3.87 21.16
N ALA A 5 20.64 -4.78 20.18
CA ALA A 5 20.82 -4.45 18.78
C ALA A 5 19.91 -3.27 18.41
N LYS A 6 20.50 -2.12 18.09
CA LYS A 6 19.77 -0.97 17.55
C LYS A 6 18.92 -1.50 16.38
N PRO A 7 17.62 -1.16 16.30
CA PRO A 7 16.82 -1.52 15.15
C PRO A 7 17.56 -1.08 13.89
N GLY A 8 17.83 -2.04 12.99
CA GLY A 8 18.58 -1.76 11.77
C GLY A 8 17.91 -0.62 11.02
N ASN A 9 18.69 0.39 10.62
CA ASN A 9 18.20 1.64 10.02
C ASN A 9 17.21 1.38 8.87
N SER A 10 17.39 0.29 8.13
CA SER A 10 16.53 -0.17 7.04
C SER A 10 15.09 -0.50 7.46
N SER A 11 14.88 -1.16 8.61
CA SER A 11 13.54 -1.53 9.08
C SER A 11 12.73 -0.31 9.53
N PHE A 12 13.40 0.64 10.17
CA PHE A 12 12.80 1.91 10.57
C PHE A 12 12.39 2.73 9.33
N MET A 13 13.29 2.85 8.35
CA MET A 13 13.00 3.54 7.08
C MET A 13 11.85 2.89 6.32
N LEU A 14 11.81 1.56 6.22
CA LEU A 14 10.72 0.83 5.56
C LEU A 14 9.37 1.09 6.25
N THR A 15 9.34 1.01 7.58
CA THR A 15 8.11 1.28 8.36
C THR A 15 7.59 2.69 8.13
N ARG A 16 8.50 3.68 8.09
CA ARG A 16 8.14 5.08 7.80
C ARG A 16 7.62 5.23 6.37
N ALA A 17 8.29 4.61 5.40
CA ALA A 17 7.87 4.64 3.99
C ALA A 17 6.46 4.07 3.81
N ILE A 18 6.16 2.92 4.42
CA ILE A 18 4.82 2.31 4.35
C ILE A 18 3.75 3.26 4.89
N LYS A 19 3.99 3.91 6.04
CA LYS A 19 3.04 4.85 6.63
C LYS A 19 2.83 6.08 5.74
N SER A 20 3.91 6.65 5.21
CA SER A 20 3.84 7.79 4.29
C SER A 20 3.07 7.45 3.02
N LEU A 21 3.29 6.27 2.45
CA LEU A 21 2.58 5.80 1.27
C LEU A 21 1.11 5.53 1.56
N ALA A 22 0.77 4.95 2.72
CA ALA A 22 -0.62 4.77 3.13
C ALA A 22 -1.35 6.12 3.27
N SER A 23 -0.72 7.11 3.92
CA SER A 23 -1.29 8.45 4.03
C SER A 23 -1.46 9.14 2.67
N LEU A 24 -0.48 8.96 1.77
CA LEU A 24 -0.55 9.53 0.43
C LEU A 24 -1.65 8.87 -0.40
N ALA A 25 -1.81 7.55 -0.30
CA ALA A 25 -2.87 6.81 -0.99
C ALA A 25 -4.26 7.23 -0.51
N ALA A 26 -4.45 7.36 0.81
CA ALA A 26 -5.71 7.87 1.37
C ALA A 26 -6.00 9.30 0.90
N ALA A 27 -5.02 10.20 0.97
CA ALA A 27 -5.17 11.59 0.54
C ALA A 27 -5.47 11.69 -0.96
N ALA A 28 -4.77 10.92 -1.79
CA ALA A 28 -5.02 10.87 -3.24
C ALA A 28 -6.42 10.32 -3.54
N SER A 29 -6.87 9.29 -2.83
CA SER A 29 -8.23 8.75 -2.96
C SER A 29 -9.28 9.82 -2.71
N LEU A 30 -9.15 10.53 -1.59
CA LEU A 30 -10.08 11.59 -1.21
C LEU A 30 -10.01 12.78 -2.16
N ALA A 31 -8.83 13.12 -2.69
CA ALA A 31 -8.68 14.18 -3.68
C ALA A 31 -9.37 13.82 -5.01
N ILE A 32 -9.20 12.59 -5.50
CA ILE A 32 -9.87 12.13 -6.73
C ILE A 32 -11.39 12.10 -6.53
N MET A 33 -11.87 11.58 -5.40
CA MET A 33 -13.30 11.60 -5.08
C MET A 33 -13.84 13.02 -4.90
N GLY A 34 -13.07 13.91 -4.27
CA GLY A 34 -13.41 15.32 -4.15
C GLY A 34 -13.57 16.02 -5.50
N TYR A 35 -12.79 15.59 -6.49
CA TYR A 35 -12.79 16.16 -7.84
C TYR A 35 -13.86 15.55 -8.75
N ALA A 36 -14.04 14.23 -8.72
CA ALA A 36 -14.86 13.49 -9.68
C ALA A 36 -16.08 12.77 -9.07
N GLY A 37 -16.22 12.78 -7.74
CA GLY A 37 -17.28 12.07 -7.03
C GLY A 37 -18.56 12.89 -6.85
N ASP A 38 -19.66 12.19 -6.60
CA ASP A 38 -20.93 12.77 -6.18
C ASP A 38 -21.05 12.72 -4.65
N PHE A 39 -21.37 13.87 -4.04
CA PHE A 39 -21.57 14.03 -2.59
C PHE A 39 -22.98 14.46 -2.23
N SER A 40 -23.93 14.22 -3.13
CA SER A 40 -25.36 14.52 -2.94
C SER A 40 -26.01 13.81 -1.74
N SER A 41 -25.39 12.75 -1.22
CA SER A 41 -25.92 12.00 -0.07
C SER A 41 -24.84 11.63 0.96
N PRO A 42 -25.20 11.53 2.27
CA PRO A 42 -24.28 11.09 3.31
C PRO A 42 -23.69 9.70 3.08
N SER A 43 -24.41 8.81 2.40
CA SER A 43 -23.92 7.46 2.09
C SER A 43 -22.78 7.47 1.07
N LEU A 44 -22.81 8.37 0.09
CA LEU A 44 -21.71 8.53 -0.88
C LEU A 44 -20.45 9.15 -0.23
N ILE A 45 -20.63 10.06 0.72
CA ILE A 45 -19.54 10.58 1.55
C ILE A 45 -18.92 9.44 2.36
N ALA A 46 -19.74 8.63 3.05
CA ALA A 46 -19.27 7.49 3.82
C ALA A 46 -18.54 6.45 2.94
N LEU A 47 -19.05 6.19 1.74
CA LEU A 47 -18.41 5.31 0.76
C LEU A 47 -17.02 5.82 0.35
N SER A 48 -16.86 7.13 0.18
CA SER A 48 -15.56 7.75 -0.16
C SER A 48 -14.50 7.51 0.92
N PHE A 49 -14.88 7.66 2.20
CA PHE A 49 -14.02 7.28 3.32
C PHE A 49 -13.74 5.77 3.36
N GLY A 50 -14.73 4.94 3.03
CA GLY A 50 -14.58 3.50 2.91
C GLY A 50 -13.52 3.12 1.87
N PHE A 51 -13.52 3.76 0.71
CA PHE A 51 -12.49 3.55 -0.31
C PHE A 51 -11.12 4.07 0.13
N ALA A 52 -11.03 5.24 0.76
CA ALA A 52 -9.76 5.73 1.29
C ALA A 52 -9.13 4.76 2.32
N ALA A 53 -9.98 4.17 3.18
CA ALA A 53 -9.55 3.12 4.10
C ALA A 53 -9.17 1.83 3.36
N TRP A 54 -9.93 1.45 2.33
CA TRP A 54 -9.66 0.27 1.51
C TRP A 54 -8.31 0.36 0.78
N LEU A 55 -7.96 1.52 0.23
CA LEU A 55 -6.67 1.78 -0.40
C LEU A 55 -5.50 1.67 0.59
N CYS A 56 -5.76 1.82 1.89
CA CYS A 56 -4.74 1.62 2.92
C CYS A 56 -4.47 0.13 3.24
N ALA A 57 -5.37 -0.79 2.88
CA ALA A 57 -5.28 -2.19 3.27
C ALA A 57 -3.98 -2.90 2.81
N PRO A 58 -3.51 -2.76 1.55
CA PRO A 58 -2.24 -3.35 1.12
C PRO A 58 -1.04 -2.86 1.96
N TYR A 59 -1.04 -1.58 2.31
CA TYR A 59 0.02 -0.97 3.13
C TYR A 59 -0.04 -1.43 4.59
N ALA A 60 -1.25 -1.67 5.14
CA ALA A 60 -1.40 -2.25 6.46
C ALA A 60 -0.81 -3.67 6.55
N VAL A 61 -1.03 -4.49 5.52
CA VAL A 61 -0.42 -5.84 5.41
C VAL A 61 1.11 -5.73 5.36
N ALA A 62 1.66 -4.84 4.52
CA ALA A 62 3.09 -4.58 4.45
C ALA A 62 3.66 -4.13 5.81
N TRP A 63 2.95 -3.26 6.52
CA TRP A 63 3.37 -2.74 7.82
C TRP A 63 3.47 -3.84 8.88
N ILE A 64 2.46 -4.71 8.95
CA ILE A 64 2.45 -5.87 9.86
C ILE A 64 3.62 -6.80 9.54
N ALA A 65 3.87 -7.08 8.26
CA ALA A 65 4.99 -7.92 7.82
C ALA A 65 6.35 -7.29 8.17
N ALA A 66 6.54 -5.99 7.90
CA ALA A 66 7.75 -5.25 8.23
C ALA A 66 8.07 -5.32 9.74
N GLY A 67 7.03 -5.27 10.59
CA GLY A 67 7.13 -5.43 12.03
C GLY A 67 7.73 -6.78 12.47
N ARG A 68 7.54 -7.84 11.68
CA ARG A 68 8.07 -9.19 11.94
C ARG A 68 9.43 -9.45 11.30
N LEU A 69 9.88 -8.58 10.39
CA LEU A 69 11.14 -8.73 9.64
C LEU A 69 12.28 -7.83 10.14
N LYS A 70 12.07 -7.03 11.20
CA LYS A 70 13.00 -5.97 11.65
C LYS A 70 14.46 -6.39 11.87
N SER A 71 14.71 -7.65 12.19
CA SER A 71 16.06 -8.18 12.42
C SER A 71 16.77 -8.71 11.17
N ASP A 72 16.10 -8.74 10.01
CA ASP A 72 16.66 -9.24 8.75
C ASP A 72 16.54 -8.18 7.64
N ALA A 73 17.68 -7.57 7.32
CA ALA A 73 17.75 -6.50 6.32
C ALA A 73 17.43 -6.98 4.90
N ILE A 74 17.79 -8.22 4.53
CA ILE A 74 17.53 -8.74 3.18
C ILE A 74 16.04 -9.07 3.03
N ALA A 75 15.45 -9.75 4.01
CA ALA A 75 14.01 -10.00 4.00
C ALA A 75 13.20 -8.70 4.00
N SER A 76 13.65 -7.70 4.76
CA SER A 76 13.06 -6.35 4.73
C SER A 76 13.21 -5.69 3.36
N GLY A 77 14.35 -5.89 2.68
CA GLY A 77 14.58 -5.41 1.31
C GLY A 77 13.61 -6.04 0.29
N VAL A 78 13.37 -7.36 0.38
CA VAL A 78 12.40 -8.05 -0.48
C VAL A 78 10.99 -7.48 -0.31
N LEU A 79 10.57 -7.24 0.94
CA LEU A 79 9.30 -6.58 1.21
C LEU A 79 9.27 -5.14 0.66
N GLY A 80 10.39 -4.42 0.74
CA GLY A 80 10.55 -3.09 0.16
C GLY A 80 10.35 -3.06 -1.35
N VAL A 81 10.91 -4.04 -2.08
CA VAL A 81 10.68 -4.20 -3.53
C VAL A 81 9.19 -4.43 -3.81
N GLY A 82 8.53 -5.31 -3.06
CA GLY A 82 7.09 -5.53 -3.18
C GLY A 82 6.27 -4.26 -2.94
N LEU A 83 6.64 -3.47 -1.94
CA LEU A 83 6.02 -2.17 -1.65
C LEU A 83 6.15 -1.19 -2.83
N THR A 84 7.33 -1.12 -3.45
CA THR A 84 7.56 -0.30 -4.65
C THR A 84 6.68 -0.75 -5.81
N VAL A 85 6.55 -2.06 -6.04
CA VAL A 85 5.71 -2.61 -7.11
C VAL A 85 4.23 -2.25 -6.90
N ILE A 86 3.67 -2.46 -5.71
CA ILE A 86 2.25 -2.14 -5.48
C ILE A 86 1.99 -0.63 -5.55
N THR A 87 2.96 0.19 -5.15
CA THR A 87 2.86 1.65 -5.23
C THR A 87 2.89 2.11 -6.69
N GLY A 88 3.82 1.57 -7.48
CA GLY A 88 3.89 1.82 -8.91
C GLY A 88 2.62 1.40 -9.66
N LEU A 89 2.09 0.22 -9.35
CA LEU A 89 0.83 -0.28 -9.90
C LEU A 89 -0.34 0.67 -9.59
N GLY A 90 -0.46 1.08 -8.33
CA GLY A 90 -1.51 2.01 -7.90
C GLY A 90 -1.39 3.35 -8.61
N LEU A 91 -0.19 3.94 -8.60
CA LEU A 91 0.08 5.21 -9.26
C LEU A 91 -0.27 5.15 -10.76
N TYR A 92 0.24 4.14 -11.46
CA TYR A 92 -0.04 3.95 -12.89
C TYR A 92 -1.54 3.84 -13.16
N ALA A 93 -2.25 2.99 -12.41
CA ALA A 93 -3.68 2.77 -12.62
C ALA A 93 -4.50 4.03 -12.36
N TYR A 94 -4.34 4.67 -11.19
CA TYR A 94 -5.13 5.85 -10.85
C TYR A 94 -4.82 7.06 -11.74
N VAL A 95 -3.56 7.27 -12.13
CA VAL A 95 -3.20 8.32 -13.09
C VAL A 95 -3.81 8.05 -14.45
N SER A 96 -3.74 6.80 -14.94
CA SER A 96 -4.32 6.44 -16.25
C SER A 96 -5.83 6.65 -16.28
N VAL A 97 -6.52 6.26 -15.20
CA VAL A 97 -7.98 6.29 -15.11
C VAL A 97 -8.53 7.69 -14.84
N PHE A 98 -7.91 8.48 -13.96
CA PHE A 98 -8.52 9.73 -13.47
C PHE A 98 -7.81 11.01 -13.92
N ILE A 99 -6.60 10.92 -14.48
CA ILE A 99 -5.84 12.10 -14.93
C ILE A 99 -5.65 12.09 -16.44
N ILE A 100 -5.25 10.95 -17.02
CA ILE A 100 -4.97 10.85 -18.45
C ILE A 100 -6.25 10.61 -19.25
N ASN A 101 -7.22 9.86 -18.72
CA ASN A 101 -8.51 9.66 -19.37
C ASN A 101 -9.27 11.00 -19.45
N PRO A 102 -9.53 11.54 -20.66
CA PRO A 102 -10.18 12.84 -20.82
C PRO A 102 -11.66 12.84 -20.45
N LYS A 103 -12.29 11.66 -20.35
CA LYS A 103 -13.70 11.51 -19.97
C LYS A 103 -13.86 10.29 -19.05
N PRO A 104 -13.46 10.39 -17.78
CA PRO A 104 -13.72 9.34 -16.81
C PRO A 104 -15.23 9.15 -16.67
N ASP A 105 -15.69 7.90 -16.69
CA ASP A 105 -17.10 7.57 -16.49
C ASP A 105 -17.35 6.88 -15.13
N ALA A 106 -18.58 6.47 -14.89
CA ALA A 106 -18.93 5.82 -13.63
C ALA A 106 -18.22 4.46 -13.42
N GLN A 107 -17.85 3.76 -14.49
CA GLN A 107 -17.16 2.47 -14.42
C GLN A 107 -15.70 2.64 -14.01
N ASP A 108 -15.08 3.76 -14.34
CA ASP A 108 -13.74 4.11 -13.89
C ASP A 108 -13.62 4.15 -12.36
N GLY A 109 -14.72 4.45 -11.66
CA GLY A 109 -14.83 4.35 -10.20
C GLY A 109 -14.53 2.95 -9.66
N LEU A 110 -14.70 1.88 -10.46
CA LEU A 110 -14.35 0.51 -10.07
C LEU A 110 -12.85 0.32 -9.82
N ALA A 111 -11.99 1.22 -10.33
CA ALA A 111 -10.56 1.19 -10.02
C ALA A 111 -10.31 1.26 -8.51
N PHE A 112 -11.11 2.01 -7.75
CA PHE A 112 -11.01 2.08 -6.29
C PHE A 112 -11.30 0.76 -5.59
N LEU A 113 -12.08 -0.13 -6.22
CA LEU A 113 -12.35 -1.45 -5.70
C LEU A 113 -11.28 -2.44 -6.15
N VAL A 114 -10.99 -2.48 -7.45
CA VAL A 114 -10.23 -3.53 -8.13
C VAL A 114 -8.72 -3.37 -7.90
N ILE A 115 -8.18 -2.15 -7.93
CA ILE A 115 -6.74 -1.93 -7.79
C ILE A 115 -6.21 -2.39 -6.42
N PRO A 116 -6.87 -2.06 -5.29
CA PRO A 116 -6.43 -2.58 -3.99
C PRO A 116 -6.48 -4.11 -3.89
N PHE A 117 -7.39 -4.80 -4.59
CA PHE A 117 -7.38 -6.27 -4.64
C PHE A 117 -6.10 -6.81 -5.30
N TYR A 118 -5.70 -6.25 -6.44
CA TYR A 118 -4.44 -6.65 -7.09
C TYR A 118 -3.20 -6.29 -6.24
N GLN A 119 -3.22 -5.13 -5.58
CA GLN A 119 -2.17 -4.73 -4.65
C GLN A 119 -2.08 -5.69 -3.44
N LEU A 120 -3.23 -6.15 -2.91
CA LEU A 120 -3.28 -7.13 -1.82
C LEU A 120 -2.68 -8.48 -2.23
N GLY A 121 -3.04 -9.00 -3.40
CA GLY A 121 -2.45 -10.25 -3.91
C GLY A 121 -0.93 -10.13 -4.08
N THR A 122 -0.47 -9.01 -4.65
CA THR A 122 0.95 -8.75 -4.89
C THR A 122 1.74 -8.58 -3.59
N ILE A 123 1.22 -7.83 -2.62
CA ILE A 123 1.90 -7.62 -1.35
C ILE A 123 1.89 -8.89 -0.48
N ALA A 124 0.84 -9.70 -0.55
CA ALA A 124 0.80 -11.00 0.12
C ALA A 124 1.90 -11.94 -0.41
N LEU A 125 2.10 -11.98 -1.73
CA LEU A 125 3.20 -12.72 -2.35
C LEU A 125 4.57 -12.17 -1.90
N ALA A 126 4.76 -10.85 -1.92
CA ALA A 126 6.00 -10.24 -1.46
C ALA A 126 6.29 -10.56 0.02
N CYS A 127 5.26 -10.57 0.87
CA CYS A 127 5.38 -10.99 2.26
C CYS A 127 5.82 -12.46 2.36
N ALA A 128 5.17 -13.37 1.61
CA ALA A 128 5.52 -14.79 1.61
C ALA A 128 6.99 -15.01 1.20
N LEU A 129 7.44 -14.32 0.14
CA LEU A 129 8.84 -14.37 -0.31
C LEU A 129 9.80 -13.82 0.74
N ALA A 130 9.48 -12.69 1.37
CA ALA A 130 10.31 -12.11 2.43
C ALA A 130 10.43 -13.05 3.65
N PHE A 131 9.33 -13.70 4.05
CA PHE A 131 9.35 -14.69 5.13
C PHE A 131 10.13 -15.96 4.75
N LEU A 132 10.01 -16.41 3.50
CA LEU A 132 10.80 -17.53 2.98
C LEU A 132 12.30 -17.22 3.02
N VAL A 133 12.71 -16.05 2.53
CA VAL A 133 14.10 -15.59 2.58
C VAL A 133 14.62 -15.56 4.02
N LYS A 134 13.84 -15.00 4.95
CA LYS A 134 14.21 -14.98 6.37
C LYS A 134 14.37 -16.40 6.94
N ARG A 135 13.52 -17.34 6.54
CA ARG A 135 13.58 -18.74 7.00
C ARG A 135 14.82 -19.44 6.46
N LEU A 136 15.10 -19.32 5.16
CA LEU A 136 16.25 -19.95 4.50
C LEU A 136 17.58 -19.44 5.03
N ARG A 137 17.65 -18.19 5.48
CA ARG A 137 18.86 -17.59 6.06
C ARG A 137 19.11 -17.94 7.53
N ARG A 138 18.13 -18.57 8.19
CA ARG A 138 18.26 -19.06 9.58
C ARG A 138 18.56 -20.56 9.65
N ALA A 139 18.32 -21.28 8.55
CA ALA A 139 18.71 -22.68 8.38
C ALA A 139 20.20 -22.75 8.06
#